data_AF-A0A1Q6WS48-F1
#
_entry.id   AF-A0A1Q6WS48-F1
#
_cell.length_a   1.000
_cell.length_b   1.000
_cell.length_c   1.000
_cell.angle_alpha   90.00
_cell.angle_beta   90.00
_cell.angle_gamma   90.00
#
_symmetry.space_group_name_H-M   'P 1'
#
loop_
_entity.id
_entity.type
_entity.pdbx_description
1 polymer ?
#
loop_
_entity_poly.entity_id
_entity_poly.type
_entity_poly.pdbx_seq_one_letter_code
_entity_poly.pdbx_strand_id
1 'polypeptide(L)'
;MIHPVPSRSTGTALVLGALLLLLPARAVSQQPTVSDSLRAQMAQTSAMMGPMMGQMMEAMMEGMLRVMARPENADRLATFTKNYYDALIRKGFTKEQALQIVVATGMPRMPTAGR
;
A
#
# COMPACT_ATOMS: atom_id res chain seq x y z
N MET A 1 -37.55 -29.60 -56.29
CA MET A 1 -37.03 -29.47 -57.67
C MET A 1 -35.74 -30.28 -57.78
N ILE A 2 -35.74 -31.28 -58.68
CA ILE A 2 -34.59 -31.82 -59.46
C ILE A 2 -33.53 -32.68 -58.72
N HIS A 3 -33.51 -33.99 -59.05
CA HIS A 3 -32.44 -35.01 -58.90
C HIS A 3 -31.24 -34.71 -59.86
N PRO A 4 -29.98 -35.18 -59.68
CA PRO A 4 -29.60 -36.62 -59.63
C PRO A 4 -28.27 -37.04 -58.90
N VAL A 5 -28.03 -38.36 -58.94
CA VAL A 5 -26.86 -39.18 -58.48
C VAL A 5 -25.65 -39.06 -59.43
N PRO A 6 -24.40 -39.23 -58.97
CA PRO A 6 -23.55 -40.40 -59.34
C PRO A 6 -22.71 -40.95 -58.14
N SER A 7 -22.61 -42.26 -57.87
CA SER A 7 -21.92 -43.36 -58.58
C SER A 7 -20.38 -43.41 -58.40
N ARG A 8 -19.93 -44.54 -57.79
CA ARG A 8 -18.62 -45.23 -57.93
C ARG A 8 -17.43 -44.57 -57.21
N SER A 9 -16.43 -45.26 -56.69
CA SER A 9 -15.96 -46.63 -56.93
C SER A 9 -14.98 -47.05 -55.83
N THR A 10 -15.10 -48.32 -55.40
CA THR A 10 -14.02 -49.26 -55.05
C THR A 10 -12.57 -48.79 -55.23
N GLY A 11 -11.72 -49.02 -54.23
CA GLY A 11 -10.28 -48.86 -54.41
C GLY A 11 -9.43 -49.16 -53.18
N THR A 12 -9.31 -50.45 -52.86
CA THR A 12 -8.08 -51.09 -52.34
C THR A 12 -7.42 -50.55 -51.07
N ALA A 13 -7.67 -51.32 -50.01
CA ALA A 13 -6.75 -51.69 -48.95
C ALA A 13 -5.24 -51.54 -49.26
N LEU A 14 -4.53 -50.99 -48.28
CA LEU A 14 -3.21 -51.48 -47.91
C LEU A 14 -3.06 -51.34 -46.39
N VAL A 15 -3.47 -52.40 -45.71
CA VAL A 15 -3.03 -52.72 -44.35
C VAL A 15 -1.61 -53.25 -44.48
N LEU A 16 -0.67 -52.67 -43.74
CA LEU A 16 0.56 -53.24 -43.15
C LEU A 16 1.35 -52.00 -42.69
N GLY A 17 1.42 -51.65 -41.41
CA GLY A 17 1.99 -52.47 -40.34
C GLY A 17 3.38 -51.92 -40.00
N ALA A 18 3.47 -50.96 -39.09
CA ALA A 18 4.69 -50.63 -38.36
C ALA A 18 4.37 -49.80 -37.11
N LEU A 19 4.14 -50.51 -36.02
CA LEU A 19 4.20 -50.03 -34.65
C LEU A 19 5.61 -49.48 -34.37
N LEU A 20 5.80 -48.17 -34.36
CA LEU A 20 7.01 -47.53 -33.81
C LEU A 20 6.69 -46.15 -33.23
N LEU A 21 6.93 -46.08 -31.92
CA LEU A 21 7.35 -44.91 -31.15
C LEU A 21 6.24 -43.99 -30.61
N LEU A 22 5.78 -44.38 -29.41
CA LEU A 22 5.56 -43.43 -28.33
C LEU A 22 6.74 -42.44 -28.26
N LEU A 23 6.50 -41.19 -28.65
CA LEU A 23 7.32 -40.06 -28.26
C LEU A 23 6.37 -39.04 -27.63
N PRO A 24 6.42 -38.80 -26.31
CA PRO A 24 5.76 -37.63 -25.74
C PRO A 24 6.42 -36.41 -26.37
N ALA A 25 5.67 -35.65 -27.16
CA ALA A 25 6.10 -34.33 -27.60
C ALA A 25 6.53 -33.58 -26.35
N ARG A 26 7.83 -33.28 -26.30
CA ARG A 26 8.47 -32.67 -25.15
C ARG A 26 7.68 -31.44 -24.73
N ALA A 27 7.38 -31.38 -23.43
CA ALA A 27 7.01 -30.14 -22.78
C ALA A 27 8.00 -29.07 -23.23
N VAL A 28 7.50 -28.07 -23.96
CA VAL A 28 8.22 -26.82 -24.19
C VAL A 28 8.46 -26.26 -22.80
N SER A 29 9.68 -26.45 -22.29
CA SER A 29 10.17 -25.73 -21.13
C SER A 29 10.12 -24.25 -21.49
N GLN A 30 9.06 -23.56 -21.05
CA GLN A 30 8.98 -22.11 -21.11
C GLN A 30 10.16 -21.56 -20.31
N GLN A 31 11.23 -21.22 -21.03
CA GLN A 31 12.37 -20.54 -20.46
C GLN A 31 11.87 -19.17 -19.98
N PRO A 32 11.97 -18.85 -18.67
CA PRO A 32 11.50 -17.57 -18.15
C PRO A 32 12.12 -16.45 -18.95
N THR A 33 11.29 -15.58 -19.55
CA THR A 33 11.82 -14.44 -20.29
C THR A 33 12.46 -13.47 -19.29
N VAL A 34 13.50 -12.74 -19.71
CA VAL A 34 14.16 -11.73 -18.85
C VAL A 34 13.14 -10.75 -18.26
N SER A 35 12.06 -10.45 -18.99
CA SER A 35 10.92 -9.65 -18.52
C SER A 35 10.15 -10.25 -17.33
N ASP A 36 10.00 -11.57 -17.26
CA ASP A 36 9.30 -12.24 -16.16
C ASP A 36 10.14 -12.21 -14.88
N SER A 37 11.46 -12.39 -15.01
CA SER A 37 12.38 -12.29 -13.88
C SER A 37 12.43 -10.88 -13.27
N LEU A 38 12.43 -9.84 -14.12
CA LEU A 38 12.36 -8.43 -13.69
C LEU A 38 11.05 -8.11 -12.98
N ARG A 39 9.91 -8.58 -13.51
CA ARG A 39 8.59 -8.36 -12.91
C ARG A 39 8.46 -9.07 -11.55
N ALA A 40 8.94 -10.31 -11.45
CA ALA A 40 8.97 -11.05 -10.19
C ALA A 40 9.86 -10.37 -9.14
N GLN A 41 11.03 -9.86 -9.54
CA GLN A 41 11.93 -9.13 -8.68
C GLN A 41 11.31 -7.81 -8.18
N MET A 42 10.62 -7.06 -9.04
CA MET A 42 9.89 -5.86 -8.65
C MET A 42 8.72 -6.17 -7.70
N ALA A 43 7.97 -7.24 -7.95
CA ALA A 43 6.88 -7.67 -7.07
C ALA A 43 7.39 -8.06 -5.68
N GLN A 44 8.52 -8.79 -5.61
CA GLN A 44 9.15 -9.17 -4.35
C GLN A 44 9.68 -7.95 -3.58
N THR A 45 10.32 -7.00 -4.29
CA THR A 45 10.81 -5.76 -3.68
C THR A 45 9.64 -4.93 -3.14
N SER A 46 8.55 -4.83 -3.89
CA SER A 46 7.35 -4.10 -3.47
C SER A 46 6.67 -4.74 -2.26
N ALA A 47 6.62 -6.08 -2.21
CA ALA A 47 6.06 -6.82 -1.08
C ALA A 47 6.87 -6.63 0.21
N MET A 48 8.19 -6.42 0.13
CA MET A 48 9.03 -6.12 1.29
C MET A 48 8.95 -4.66 1.75
N MET A 49 8.68 -3.71 0.85
CA MET A 49 8.64 -2.28 1.21
C MET A 49 7.41 -1.90 2.03
N GLY A 50 6.25 -2.51 1.80
CA GLY A 50 5.02 -2.21 2.54
C GLY A 50 5.18 -2.34 4.07
N PRO A 51 5.60 -3.51 4.57
CA PRO A 51 5.83 -3.71 6.01
C PRO A 51 6.89 -2.77 6.60
N MET A 52 7.98 -2.50 5.86
CA MET A 52 9.04 -1.58 6.30
C MET A 52 8.50 -0.15 6.49
N MET A 53 7.70 0.34 5.55
CA MET A 53 7.07 1.66 5.66
C MET A 53 6.10 1.73 6.84
N GLY A 54 5.36 0.65 7.12
CA GLY A 54 4.49 0.55 8.29
C GLY A 54 5.27 0.70 9.60
N GLN A 55 6.35 -0.06 9.76
CA GLN A 55 7.21 0.00 10.96
C GLN A 55 7.84 1.39 11.14
N MET A 56 8.26 2.04 10.05
CA MET A 56 8.79 3.41 10.10
C MET A 56 7.74 4.40 10.63
N MET A 57 6.50 4.31 10.13
CA MET A 57 5.41 5.18 10.59
C MET A 57 5.09 4.95 12.07
N GLU A 58 5.04 3.69 12.51
CA GLU A 58 4.82 3.33 13.90
C GLU A 58 5.93 3.88 14.82
N ALA A 59 7.20 3.72 14.44
CA ALA A 59 8.33 4.27 15.17
C ALA A 59 8.29 5.80 15.27
N MET A 60 7.85 6.49 14.19
CA MET A 60 7.67 7.94 14.20
C MET A 60 6.56 8.36 15.18
N MET A 61 5.43 7.66 15.17
CA MET A 61 4.33 7.92 16.11
C MET A 61 4.74 7.67 17.56
N GLU A 62 5.40 6.54 17.84
CA GLU A 62 5.94 6.27 19.17
C GLU A 62 6.95 7.35 19.61
N GLY A 63 7.83 7.77 18.70
CA GLY A 63 8.80 8.84 18.96
C GLY A 63 8.11 10.14 19.36
N MET A 64 7.06 10.54 18.62
CA MET A 64 6.26 11.72 18.94
C MET A 64 5.58 11.60 20.30
N LEU A 65 4.96 10.45 20.59
CA LEU A 65 4.30 10.20 21.87
C LEU A 65 5.31 10.25 23.03
N ARG A 66 6.48 9.61 22.89
CA ARG A 66 7.55 9.65 23.90
C ARG A 66 8.05 11.06 24.15
N VAL A 67 8.22 11.88 23.10
CA VAL A 67 8.60 13.28 23.26
C VAL A 67 7.50 14.05 24.01
N MET A 68 6.25 13.94 23.59
CA MET A 68 5.12 14.64 24.22
C MET A 68 4.87 14.21 25.67
N ALA A 69 5.16 12.95 26.02
CA ALA A 69 5.01 12.41 27.37
C ALA A 69 6.12 12.85 28.35
N ARG A 70 7.16 13.55 27.87
CA ARG A 70 8.21 14.07 28.75
C ARG A 70 7.63 15.13 29.70
N PRO A 71 7.94 15.07 31.01
CA PRO A 71 7.39 16.01 31.98
C PRO A 71 7.75 17.46 31.65
N GLU A 72 8.95 17.71 31.11
CA GLU A 72 9.38 19.06 30.72
C GLU A 72 8.49 19.66 29.61
N ASN A 73 7.90 18.82 28.76
CA ASN A 73 6.99 19.26 27.72
C ASN A 73 5.59 19.54 28.27
N ALA A 74 5.13 18.79 29.27
CA ALA A 74 3.91 19.11 30.02
C ALA A 74 4.05 20.46 30.74
N ASP A 75 5.19 20.71 31.39
CA ASP A 75 5.48 21.99 32.07
C ASP A 75 5.51 23.17 31.10
N ARG A 76 6.14 22.99 29.93
CA ARG A 76 6.13 24.01 28.87
C ARG A 76 4.72 24.30 28.37
N LEU A 77 3.90 23.27 28.18
CA LEU A 77 2.51 23.44 27.74
C LEU A 77 1.66 24.13 28.80
N ALA A 78 1.82 23.80 30.07
CA ALA A 78 1.15 24.46 31.19
C ALA A 78 1.54 25.94 31.28
N THR A 79 2.84 26.22 31.16
CA THR A 79 3.38 27.59 31.15
C THR A 79 2.80 28.40 30.00
N PHE A 80 2.80 27.84 28.79
CA PHE A 80 2.19 28.47 27.61
C PHE A 80 0.70 28.77 27.85
N THR A 81 -0.05 27.78 28.31
CA THR A 81 -1.50 27.88 28.56
C THR A 81 -1.81 28.99 29.57
N LYS A 82 -1.06 29.03 30.68
CA LYS A 82 -1.20 30.09 31.70
C LYS A 82 -0.88 31.46 31.12
N ASN A 83 0.23 31.59 30.40
CA ASN A 83 0.62 32.88 29.81
C ASN A 83 -0.41 33.39 28.80
N TYR A 84 -1.02 32.49 28.02
CA TYR A 84 -2.07 32.84 27.09
C TYR A 84 -3.35 33.29 27.82
N TYR A 85 -3.78 32.56 28.85
CA TYR A 85 -4.88 32.97 29.72
C TYR A 85 -4.64 34.35 30.33
N ASP A 86 -3.50 34.56 30.98
CA ASP A 86 -3.14 35.83 31.62
C ASP A 86 -3.07 36.98 30.60
N ALA A 87 -2.64 36.71 29.37
CA ALA A 87 -2.64 37.69 28.29
C ALA A 87 -4.06 38.09 27.87
N LEU A 88 -5.01 37.16 27.81
CA LEU A 88 -6.42 37.46 27.53
C LEU A 88 -7.01 38.35 28.63
N ILE A 89 -6.75 38.05 29.89
CA ILE A 89 -7.22 38.91 31.01
C ILE A 89 -6.67 40.33 30.87
N ARG A 90 -5.37 40.48 30.61
CA ARG A 90 -4.76 41.81 30.39
C ARG A 90 -5.31 42.55 29.18
N LYS A 91 -5.92 41.83 28.22
CA LYS A 91 -6.58 42.40 27.04
C LYS A 91 -8.05 42.78 27.30
N GLY A 92 -8.57 42.55 28.50
CA GLY A 92 -9.90 42.97 28.92
C GLY A 92 -10.97 41.87 28.84
N PHE A 93 -10.60 40.62 28.55
CA PHE A 93 -11.53 39.50 28.64
C PHE A 93 -11.82 39.17 30.11
N THR A 94 -13.04 38.75 30.42
CA THR A 94 -13.35 38.19 31.75
C THR A 94 -12.65 36.86 31.96
N LYS A 95 -12.57 36.40 33.21
CA LYS A 95 -11.98 35.10 33.55
C LYS A 95 -12.66 33.95 32.83
N GLU A 96 -13.98 34.00 32.73
CA GLU A 96 -14.82 33.00 32.10
C GLU A 96 -14.61 33.00 30.58
N GLN A 97 -14.59 34.18 29.96
CA GLN A 97 -14.32 34.31 28.52
C GLN A 97 -12.92 33.82 28.17
N ALA A 98 -11.91 34.21 28.94
CA ALA A 98 -10.54 33.78 28.72
C ALA A 98 -10.41 32.25 28.85
N LEU A 99 -11.04 31.65 29.86
CA LEU A 99 -11.04 30.20 30.02
C LEU A 99 -11.72 29.49 28.85
N GLN A 100 -12.88 29.99 28.40
CA GLN A 100 -13.58 29.44 27.23
C GLN A 100 -12.71 29.49 25.97
N ILE A 101 -12.01 30.60 25.73
CA ILE A 101 -11.09 30.75 24.59
C ILE A 101 -9.94 29.74 24.68
N VAL A 102 -9.31 29.61 25.85
CA VAL A 102 -8.21 28.64 26.05
C VAL A 102 -8.68 27.21 25.78
N VAL A 103 -9.83 26.82 26.33
CA VAL A 103 -10.41 25.49 26.12
C VAL A 103 -10.76 25.25 24.65
N ALA A 104 -11.36 26.24 23.98
CA ALA A 104 -11.74 26.14 22.57
C ALA A 104 -10.53 26.08 21.62
N THR A 105 -9.41 26.69 22.00
CA THR A 105 -8.18 26.69 21.18
C THR A 105 -7.47 25.33 21.21
N GLY A 106 -7.56 24.61 22.32
CA GLY A 106 -6.95 23.29 22.50
C GLY A 106 -5.41 23.33 22.52
N MET A 107 -4.77 22.21 22.15
CA MET A 107 -3.31 22.16 22.09
C MET A 107 -2.76 23.00 20.94
N PRO A 108 -1.70 23.80 21.17
CA PRO A 108 -0.99 24.48 20.11
C PRO A 108 -0.57 23.48 19.04
N ARG A 109 -1.06 23.68 17.81
CA ARG A 109 -0.67 22.83 16.68
C ARG A 109 0.80 23.11 16.40
N MET A 110 1.61 22.06 16.32
CA MET A 110 2.98 22.24 15.82
C MET A 110 2.91 22.81 14.41
N PRO A 111 3.72 23.82 14.08
CA PRO A 111 3.85 24.27 12.70
C PRO A 111 4.23 23.06 11.84
N THR A 112 3.34 22.63 10.95
CA THR A 112 3.72 21.68 9.91
C THR A 112 4.74 22.40 9.04
N ALA A 113 5.97 21.90 9.01
CA ALA A 113 7.00 22.43 8.12
C ALA A 113 6.49 22.34 6.67
N GLY A 114 6.15 23.48 6.08
CA GLY A 114 5.91 23.64 4.64
C GLY A 114 4.51 23.28 4.13
N ARG A 115 3.70 24.31 3.90
CA ARG A 115 3.05 24.53 2.60
C ARG A 115 3.23 25.99 2.22
#